data_AF-A0A956AZM2-F1
#
_entry.id   AF-A0A956AZM2-F1
#
_cell.length_a   1.000
_cell.length_b   1.000
_cell.length_c   1.000
_cell.angle_alpha   90.00
_cell.angle_beta   90.00
_cell.angle_gamma   90.00
#
_symmetry.space_group_name_H-M   'P 1'
#
loop_
_entity.id
_entity.type
_entity.pdbx_description
1 polymer ?
#
loop_
_entity_poly.entity_id
_entity_poly.type
_entity_poly.pdbx_seq_one_letter_code
_entity_poly.pdbx_strand_id
1 'polypeptide(L)'
;MGRWLLRGLHWAIILNFAFEMAYAGYMVFAVIKPEGHSGPLLAAAKTMPFELMVTRRLYAIEFWIATAGLAIYLALTEIGPRFKAERAAGR
;
A
#
# COMPACT_ATOMS: atom_id res chain seq x y z
N MET A 1 -31.06 4.87 3.78
CA MET A 1 -30.17 4.47 2.68
C MET A 1 -28.69 4.85 2.87
N GLY A 2 -28.35 6.02 3.46
CA GLY A 2 -26.97 6.55 3.43
C GLY A 2 -25.87 5.77 4.20
N ARG A 3 -26.16 5.16 5.36
CA ARG A 3 -25.12 4.51 6.18
C ARG A 3 -24.46 3.28 5.53
N TRP A 4 -25.23 2.49 4.77
CA TRP A 4 -24.72 1.32 4.07
C TRP A 4 -23.84 1.70 2.88
N LEU A 5 -24.22 2.76 2.15
CA LEU A 5 -23.40 3.30 1.06
C LEU A 5 -22.07 3.86 1.57
N LEU A 6 -22.07 4.58 2.69
CA LEU A 6 -20.83 5.09 3.29
C LEU A 6 -19.90 3.96 3.76
N ARG A 7 -20.46 2.89 4.34
CA ARG A 7 -19.67 1.69 4.69
C ARG A 7 -19.12 0.98 3.46
N GLY A 8 -19.92 0.88 2.39
CA GLY A 8 -19.49 0.29 1.13
C GLY A 8 -18.35 1.09 0.49
N LEU A 9 -18.49 2.42 0.42
CA LEU A 9 -17.45 3.32 -0.07
C LEU A 9 -16.17 3.22 0.76
N HIS A 10 -16.29 3.17 2.09
CA HIS A 10 -15.14 3.03 2.98
C HIS A 10 -14.35 1.75 2.70
N TRP A 11 -15.04 0.61 2.62
CA TRP A 11 -14.39 -0.65 2.26
C TRP A 11 -13.84 -0.66 0.84
N ALA A 12 -14.53 -0.04 -0.12
CA ALA A 12 -14.03 0.08 -1.48
C ALA A 12 -12.69 0.84 -1.55
N ILE A 13 -12.56 1.94 -0.78
CA ILE A 13 -11.30 2.71 -0.71
C ILE A 13 -10.18 1.86 -0.10
N ILE A 14 -10.44 1.18 1.02
CA ILE A 14 -9.46 0.32 1.68
C ILE A 14 -9.01 -0.82 0.75
N LEU A 15 -9.97 -1.50 0.11
CA LEU A 15 -9.68 -2.60 -0.80
C LEU A 15 -8.91 -2.13 -2.04
N ASN A 16 -9.21 -0.93 -2.55
CA ASN A 16 -8.46 -0.35 -3.66
C ASN A 16 -6.98 -0.13 -3.28
N PHE A 17 -6.72 0.49 -2.12
CA PHE A 17 -5.34 0.66 -1.64
C PHE A 17 -4.65 -0.68 -1.37
N ALA A 18 -5.35 -1.64 -0.75
CA ALA A 18 -4.79 -2.96 -0.48
C ALA A 18 -4.45 -3.71 -1.78
N PHE A 19 -5.30 -3.59 -2.80
CA PHE A 19 -5.08 -4.17 -4.12
C PHE A 19 -3.87 -3.52 -4.82
N GLU A 20 -3.78 -2.19 -4.80
CA GLU A 20 -2.64 -1.44 -5.35
C GLU A 20 -1.33 -1.86 -4.67
N MET A 21 -1.32 -1.96 -3.34
CA MET A 21 -0.17 -2.45 -2.58
C MET A 21 0.19 -3.89 -2.95
N ALA A 22 -0.79 -4.79 -3.04
CA ALA A 22 -0.54 -6.18 -3.44
C ALA A 22 0.04 -6.27 -4.86
N TYR A 23 -0.51 -5.49 -5.79
CA TYR A 23 -0.05 -5.44 -7.18
C TYR A 23 1.37 -4.89 -7.29
N ALA A 24 1.64 -3.71 -6.72
CA ALA A 24 2.96 -3.09 -6.75
C ALA A 24 4.01 -3.96 -6.05
N GLY A 25 3.65 -4.57 -4.91
CA GLY A 25 4.50 -5.54 -4.22
C GLY A 25 4.81 -6.76 -5.08
N TYR A 26 3.80 -7.32 -5.75
CA TYR A 26 3.96 -8.44 -6.68
C TYR A 26 4.88 -8.05 -7.85
N MET A 27 4.69 -6.88 -8.45
CA MET A 27 5.55 -6.38 -9.53
C MET A 27 7.02 -6.28 -9.09
N VAL A 28 7.28 -5.76 -7.88
CA VAL A 28 8.63 -5.62 -7.34
C VAL A 28 9.27 -6.96 -7.01
N PHE A 29 8.55 -7.88 -6.35
CA PHE A 29 9.17 -9.10 -5.81
C PHE A 29 9.09 -10.31 -6.74
N ALA A 30 8.11 -10.37 -7.64
CA ALA A 30 7.82 -11.56 -8.44
C ALA A 30 7.89 -11.35 -9.96
N VAL A 31 7.76 -10.11 -10.46
CA VAL A 31 7.78 -9.83 -11.90
C VAL A 31 9.10 -9.19 -12.35
N ILE A 32 9.46 -8.04 -11.80
CA ILE A 32 10.62 -7.26 -12.24
C ILE A 32 11.86 -7.71 -11.47
N LYS A 33 12.44 -8.82 -11.94
CA LYS A 33 13.56 -9.50 -11.30
C LYS A 33 14.58 -10.01 -12.32
N PRO A 34 15.83 -10.25 -11.91
CA PRO A 34 16.81 -10.97 -12.72
C PRO A 34 16.34 -12.40 -12.95
N GLU A 35 16.76 -13.02 -14.05
CA GLU A 35 16.47 -14.43 -14.30
C GLU A 35 16.93 -15.30 -13.13
N GLY A 36 16.08 -16.27 -12.76
CA GLY A 36 16.35 -17.17 -11.62
C GLY A 36 16.26 -16.55 -10.22
N HIS A 37 15.99 -15.25 -10.07
CA HIS A 37 15.85 -14.60 -8.76
C HIS A 37 14.40 -14.24 -8.45
N SER A 38 13.95 -14.40 -7.22
CA SER A 38 12.63 -13.93 -6.73
C SER A 38 12.80 -13.33 -5.34
N GLY A 39 12.01 -12.31 -5.01
CA GLY A 39 12.07 -11.62 -3.72
C GLY A 39 13.00 -10.39 -3.69
N PRO A 40 13.54 -10.02 -2.52
CA PRO A 40 14.42 -8.87 -2.36
C PRO A 40 15.72 -9.05 -3.15
N LEU A 41 16.14 -8.02 -3.90
CA LEU A 41 17.35 -8.11 -4.74
C LEU A 41 18.63 -8.26 -3.93
N LEU A 42 18.74 -7.60 -2.78
CA LEU A 42 19.96 -7.57 -1.97
C LEU A 42 21.20 -7.31 -2.85
N ALA A 43 22.16 -8.24 -2.87
CA ALA A 43 23.38 -8.14 -3.68
C ALA A 43 23.14 -8.19 -5.20
N ALA A 44 22.07 -8.85 -5.66
CA ALA A 44 21.72 -8.97 -7.08
C ALA A 44 21.23 -7.64 -7.70
N ALA A 45 21.09 -6.58 -6.91
CA ALA A 45 20.72 -5.26 -7.43
C ALA A 45 21.77 -4.72 -8.42
N LYS A 46 23.05 -5.07 -8.24
CA LYS A 46 24.14 -4.58 -9.10
C LYS A 46 24.17 -5.22 -10.49
N THR A 47 23.53 -6.36 -10.67
CA THR A 47 23.54 -7.13 -11.93
C THR A 47 22.30 -6.85 -12.78
N MET A 48 21.35 -6.04 -12.29
CA MET A 48 20.14 -5.71 -13.01
C MET A 48 20.39 -4.58 -14.03
N PRO A 49 19.89 -4.71 -15.26
CA PRO A 49 19.90 -3.61 -16.23
C PRO A 49 19.24 -2.35 -15.67
N PHE A 50 19.79 -1.18 -16.01
CA PHE A 50 19.32 0.11 -15.49
C PHE A 50 17.80 0.31 -15.69
N GLU A 51 17.29 0.06 -16.90
CA GLU A 51 15.87 0.21 -17.22
C GLU A 51 14.97 -0.63 -16.30
N LEU A 52 15.31 -1.91 -16.10
CA LEU A 52 14.55 -2.79 -15.20
C LEU A 52 14.61 -2.31 -13.75
N MET A 53 15.76 -1.79 -13.31
CA MET A 53 15.90 -1.22 -11.96
C MET A 53 15.04 0.03 -11.80
N VAL A 54 15.00 0.92 -12.79
CA VAL A 54 14.14 2.12 -12.76
C VAL A 54 12.68 1.71 -12.70
N THR A 55 12.22 0.79 -13.57
CA THR A 55 10.84 0.29 -13.54
C THR A 55 10.50 -0.32 -12.19
N ARG A 56 11.37 -1.15 -11.61
CA ARG A 56 11.16 -1.73 -10.28
C ARG A 56 11.01 -0.66 -9.20
N ARG A 57 11.81 0.40 -9.26
CA ARG A 57 11.75 1.51 -8.30
C ARG A 57 10.45 2.31 -8.41
N LEU A 58 9.90 2.48 -9.62
CA LEU A 58 8.61 3.13 -9.81
C LEU A 58 7.49 2.36 -9.10
N TYR A 59 7.39 1.05 -9.29
CA TYR A 59 6.43 0.22 -8.54
C TYR A 59 6.67 0.25 -7.03
N ALA A 60 7.93 0.28 -6.58
CA ALA A 60 8.22 0.42 -5.15
C ALA A 60 7.73 1.77 -4.61
N ILE A 61 7.84 2.86 -5.38
CA ILE A 61 7.31 4.17 -5.01
C ILE A 61 5.77 4.14 -4.97
N GLU A 62 5.11 3.53 -5.97
CA GLU A 62 3.66 3.35 -5.98
C GLU A 62 3.18 2.63 -4.73
N PHE A 63 3.86 1.55 -4.32
CA PHE A 63 3.57 0.83 -3.08
C PHE A 63 3.64 1.74 -1.84
N TRP A 64 4.71 2.56 -1.73
CA TRP A 64 4.89 3.47 -0.61
C TRP A 64 3.86 4.60 -0.60
N ILE A 65 3.50 5.14 -1.76
CA ILE A 65 2.45 6.15 -1.90
C ILE A 65 1.10 5.56 -1.48
N ALA A 66 0.77 4.35 -1.94
CA ALA A 66 -0.45 3.65 -1.56
C ALA A 66 -0.49 3.37 -0.04
N THR A 67 0.63 2.93 0.53
CA THR A 67 0.76 2.69 1.98
C THR A 67 0.55 3.98 2.78
N ALA A 68 1.17 5.09 2.37
CA ALA A 68 1.01 6.38 3.03
C ALA A 68 -0.43 6.90 2.90
N GLY A 69 -1.03 6.77 1.72
CA GLY A 69 -2.43 7.14 1.45
C GLY A 69 -3.40 6.36 2.33
N LEU A 70 -3.23 5.03 2.44
CA LEU A 70 -4.04 4.19 3.31
C LEU A 70 -3.84 4.54 4.79
N ALA A 71 -2.62 4.78 5.23
CA ALA A 71 -2.32 5.17 6.60
C ALA A 71 -3.01 6.48 6.99
N ILE A 72 -2.92 7.51 6.13
CA ILE A 72 -3.62 8.80 6.34
C ILE A 72 -5.14 8.59 6.33
N TYR A 73 -5.66 7.80 5.38
CA TYR A 73 -7.09 7.51 5.30
C TYR A 73 -7.62 6.86 6.59
N LEU A 74 -6.95 5.82 7.08
CA LEU A 74 -7.32 5.14 8.33
C LEU A 74 -7.14 6.05 9.55
N ALA A 75 -6.10 6.89 9.56
CA ALA A 75 -5.90 7.88 10.61
C ALA A 75 -7.09 8.83 10.76
N LEU A 76 -7.66 9.29 9.63
CA LEU A 76 -8.79 10.21 9.62
C LEU A 76 -10.15 9.53 9.83
N THR A 77 -10.33 8.32 9.28
CA THR A 77 -11.64 7.66 9.25
C THR A 77 -11.89 6.71 10.42
N GLU A 78 -10.85 6.06 10.93
CA GLU A 78 -10.98 5.06 11.99
C GLU A 78 -10.32 5.54 13.29
N ILE A 79 -9.03 5.87 13.24
CA ILE A 79 -8.22 6.11 14.44
C ILE A 79 -8.62 7.44 15.11
N GLY A 80 -8.73 8.53 14.35
CA GLY A 80 -9.11 9.84 14.88
C GLY A 80 -10.48 9.86 15.56
N PRO A 81 -11.55 9.33 14.93
CA PRO A 81 -12.87 9.22 15.55
C PRO A 81 -12.87 8.32 16.79
N ARG A 82 -12.15 7.19 16.77
CA ARG A 82 -12.02 6.30 17.94
C ARG A 82 -11.36 7.01 19.12
N PHE A 83 -10.23 7.69 18.90
CA PHE A 83 -9.57 8.45 19.96
C PHE A 83 -10.45 9.57 20.54
N LYS A 84 -11.22 10.28 19.70
CA LYS A 84 -12.17 11.29 20.18
C LYS A 84 -13.27 10.65 21.05
N ALA A 85 -13.78 9.49 20.65
CA ALA A 85 -14.79 8.76 21.41
C ALA A 85 -14.24 8.24 22.75
N GLU A 86 -13.00 7.74 22.78
CA GLU A 86 -12.33 7.29 24.01
C GLU A 86 -12.11 8.43 24.99
N ARG A 87 -11.59 9.58 24.53
CA ARG A 87 -11.43 10.79 25.35
C ARG A 87 -12.76 11.29 25.91
N ALA A 88 -13.83 11.25 25.11
CA ALA A 88 -15.17 11.61 25.56
C ALA A 88 -15.74 10.63 26.61
N ALA A 89 -15.30 9.38 26.57
CA ALA A 89 -15.66 8.34 27.55
C ALA A 89 -14.79 8.38 28.82
N GLY A 90 -13.87 9.34 28.96
CA GLY A 90 -13.01 9.51 30.14
C GLY A 90 -11.99 8.37 30.34
N ARG A 91 -11.62 7.67 29.26
CA ARG A 91 -10.62 6.60 29.24
C ARG A 91 -9.32 7.06 28.59
#